data_AF-A0A368THK2-F1
#
_entry.id   AF-A0A368THK2-F1
#
_cell.length_a   1.000
_cell.length_b   1.000
_cell.length_c   1.000
_cell.angle_alpha   90.00
_cell.angle_beta   90.00
_cell.angle_gamma   90.00
#
_symmetry.space_group_name_H-M   'P 1'
#
loop_
_entity.id
_entity.type
_entity.pdbx_description
1 polymer ?
#
loop_
_entity_poly.entity_id
_entity_poly.type
_entity_poly.pdbx_seq_one_letter_code
_entity_poly.pdbx_strand_id
1 'polypeptide(L)'
;MAMINAKGSITQDVRKMKEVEKQDLQSHYAFPISVKAEICSGCMMCIAACENQNISFDEKKGVVVINEVACKGCGACAAICPSGALFQRFLSSEQIFAAIDSDRDIDSCDLCPLSAMDFEVSEHEKKAIRFVCAVHADPFVILRCFESGADSVIVLNCCSGGDRERAEKSVKVAKELMETLGMNPKRAHLAWISPLEPGFDKEVAEIISRIEEENGKDI
;
A
#
# COMPACT_ATOMS: atom_id res chain seq x y z
N MET A 1 21.49 -12.58 -33.82
CA MET A 1 20.67 -13.79 -34.03
C MET A 1 21.07 -14.80 -32.97
N ALA A 2 20.38 -14.80 -31.84
CA ALA A 2 20.44 -15.85 -30.82
C ALA A 2 19.00 -16.05 -30.31
N MET A 3 18.43 -17.17 -30.70
CA MET A 3 17.21 -17.76 -30.14
C MET A 3 17.62 -19.07 -29.47
N ILE A 4 17.29 -19.27 -28.18
CA ILE A 4 16.95 -20.52 -27.45
C ILE A 4 16.34 -20.01 -26.11
N ASN A 5 15.03 -20.05 -25.82
CA ASN A 5 14.04 -21.12 -25.55
C ASN A 5 14.07 -21.71 -24.11
N ALA A 6 12.86 -21.83 -23.56
CA ALA A 6 12.37 -22.70 -22.49
C ALA A 6 12.48 -22.24 -21.02
N LYS A 7 11.30 -21.99 -20.43
CA LYS A 7 10.98 -21.73 -19.01
C LYS A 7 11.46 -20.36 -18.53
N GLY A 8 10.53 -19.41 -18.46
CA GLY A 8 10.76 -18.04 -17.98
C GLY A 8 11.20 -18.05 -16.52
N SER A 9 12.51 -18.12 -16.31
CA SER A 9 13.20 -17.63 -15.14
C SER A 9 13.55 -16.17 -15.40
N ILE A 10 13.13 -15.26 -14.52
CA ILE A 10 13.55 -13.87 -14.53
C ILE A 10 15.08 -13.84 -14.61
N THR A 11 15.58 -13.29 -15.72
CA THR A 11 17.00 -12.98 -15.90
C THR A 11 17.45 -12.09 -14.75
N GLN A 12 18.74 -12.10 -14.43
CA GLN A 12 19.36 -11.43 -13.27
C GLN A 12 19.26 -9.88 -13.25
N ASP A 13 18.21 -9.31 -13.82
CA ASP A 13 17.97 -7.90 -14.11
C ASP A 13 16.85 -7.31 -13.23
N VAL A 14 16.89 -7.56 -11.92
CA VAL A 14 16.40 -6.55 -10.95
C VAL A 14 17.39 -5.36 -10.86
N ARG A 15 18.30 -5.24 -11.85
CA ARG A 15 19.52 -4.43 -11.81
C ARG A 15 19.37 -3.16 -12.64
N LYS A 16 18.51 -2.25 -12.19
CA LYS A 16 18.69 -0.80 -12.34
C LYS A 16 17.56 -0.06 -11.62
N MET A 17 17.80 0.23 -10.36
CA MET A 17 17.09 1.30 -9.67
C MET A 17 17.74 2.63 -10.06
N LYS A 18 16.95 3.66 -10.40
CA LYS A 18 17.48 5.03 -10.35
C LYS A 18 17.76 5.37 -8.88
N GLU A 19 18.97 5.83 -8.58
CA GLU A 19 19.26 6.39 -7.26
C GLU A 19 18.36 7.62 -7.07
N VAL A 20 17.48 7.56 -6.06
CA VAL A 20 16.65 8.69 -5.64
C VAL A 20 17.46 9.47 -4.61
N GLU A 21 17.79 10.73 -4.88
CA GLU A 21 18.57 11.54 -3.93
C GLU A 21 17.69 11.95 -2.74
N LYS A 22 18.29 12.05 -1.54
CA LYS A 22 17.62 12.55 -0.31
C LYS A 22 16.93 13.91 -0.48
N GLN A 23 17.33 14.68 -1.48
CA GLN A 23 16.81 16.01 -1.78
C GLN A 23 15.51 15.97 -2.62
N ASP A 24 15.30 14.90 -3.41
CA ASP A 24 14.07 14.66 -4.17
C ASP A 24 12.89 14.27 -3.26
N LEU A 25 13.20 13.96 -2.00
CA LEU A 25 12.29 13.49 -0.96
C LEU A 25 11.74 14.63 -0.08
N GLN A 26 12.02 15.90 -0.41
CA GLN A 26 11.59 17.05 0.38
C GLN A 26 10.06 17.24 0.44
N SER A 27 9.27 16.41 -0.26
CA SER A 27 7.81 16.46 -0.30
C SER A 27 7.14 15.22 0.29
N HIS A 28 7.73 14.59 1.32
CA HIS A 28 7.12 13.50 2.12
C HIS A 28 5.82 13.90 2.89
N TYR A 29 5.22 15.04 2.55
CA TYR A 29 4.02 15.65 3.13
C TYR A 29 3.23 16.20 1.94
N ALA A 30 1.93 15.99 1.72
CA ALA A 30 0.87 15.50 2.56
C ALA A 30 -0.29 15.18 1.60
N PHE A 31 -0.89 13.99 1.71
CA PHE A 31 -2.31 13.87 1.37
C PHE A 31 -3.07 14.03 2.69
N PRO A 32 -3.35 15.28 3.10
CA PRO A 32 -4.02 15.50 4.35
C PRO A 32 -5.38 14.82 4.33
N ILE A 33 -5.75 14.25 5.46
CA ILE A 33 -7.10 13.74 5.65
C ILE A 33 -8.05 14.94 5.62
N SER A 34 -9.12 14.80 4.83
CA SER A 34 -10.22 15.74 4.74
C SER A 34 -11.44 15.21 5.48
N VAL A 35 -12.33 16.12 5.87
CA VAL A 35 -13.56 15.78 6.59
C VAL A 35 -14.77 16.20 5.74
N LYS A 36 -15.66 15.24 5.45
CA LYS A 36 -17.01 15.49 4.95
C LYS A 36 -17.90 15.86 6.14
N ALA A 37 -18.06 17.16 6.37
CA ALA A 37 -18.80 17.67 7.51
C ALA A 37 -20.26 17.19 7.53
N GLU A 38 -20.85 16.99 6.35
CA GLU A 38 -22.23 16.55 6.13
C GLU A 38 -22.56 15.16 6.68
N ILE A 39 -21.57 14.28 6.82
CA ILE A 39 -21.74 12.91 7.35
C ILE A 39 -20.92 12.66 8.62
N CYS A 40 -20.25 13.68 9.14
CA CYS A 40 -19.51 13.57 10.40
C CYS A 40 -20.50 13.58 11.58
N SER A 41 -20.48 12.53 12.40
CA SER A 41 -21.34 12.42 13.59
C SER A 41 -20.76 13.09 14.84
N GLY A 42 -19.53 13.63 14.76
CA GLY A 42 -18.87 14.25 15.90
C GLY A 42 -18.51 13.26 17.03
N CYS A 43 -18.36 11.96 16.75
CA CYS A 43 -18.08 10.94 17.79
C CYS A 43 -16.66 11.01 18.40
N MET A 44 -15.78 11.84 17.85
CA MET A 44 -14.41 12.12 18.34
C MET A 44 -13.43 10.94 18.38
N MET A 45 -13.80 9.74 17.90
CA MET A 45 -12.88 8.57 17.82
C MET A 45 -11.60 8.87 17.05
N CYS A 46 -11.70 9.66 15.99
CA CYS A 46 -10.57 10.10 15.17
C CYS A 46 -9.55 10.94 15.94
N ILE A 47 -9.96 11.69 16.97
CA ILE A 47 -9.06 12.50 17.79
C ILE A 47 -8.13 11.58 18.59
N ALA A 48 -8.68 10.54 19.21
CA ALA A 48 -7.90 9.55 19.95
C ALA A 48 -6.93 8.75 19.06
N ALA A 49 -7.32 8.49 17.81
CA ALA A 49 -6.48 7.79 16.84
C ALA A 49 -5.36 8.65 16.23
N CYS A 50 -5.36 9.97 16.44
CA CYS A 50 -4.36 10.85 15.86
C CYS A 50 -3.16 11.04 16.79
N GLU A 51 -2.12 10.20 16.62
CA GLU A 51 -0.86 10.32 17.37
C GLU A 51 -0.16 11.68 17.19
N ASN A 52 -0.41 12.34 16.06
CA ASN A 52 0.16 13.65 15.75
C ASN A 52 -0.70 14.82 16.28
N GLN A 53 -1.81 14.54 16.98
CA GLN A 53 -2.67 15.54 17.63
C GLN A 53 -3.15 16.67 16.70
N ASN A 54 -3.42 16.33 15.44
CA ASN A 54 -3.77 17.30 14.39
C ASN A 54 -5.29 17.45 14.15
N ILE A 55 -6.11 16.84 15.01
CA ILE A 55 -7.57 16.84 14.86
C ILE A 55 -8.19 17.51 16.09
N SER A 56 -9.05 18.48 15.85
CA SER A 56 -9.81 19.19 16.87
C SER A 56 -11.32 19.04 16.63
N PHE A 57 -12.12 19.30 17.66
CA PHE A 57 -13.58 19.31 17.55
C PHE A 57 -14.10 20.75 17.46
N ASP A 58 -14.90 21.04 16.45
CA ASP A 58 -15.63 22.31 16.31
C ASP A 58 -17.01 22.16 16.97
N GLU A 59 -17.13 22.65 18.21
CA GLU A 59 -18.38 22.57 18.99
C GLU A 59 -19.56 23.27 18.30
N LYS A 60 -19.32 24.32 17.50
CA LYS A 60 -20.39 25.06 16.84
C LYS A 60 -21.00 24.28 15.69
N LYS A 61 -20.16 23.52 14.98
CA LYS A 61 -20.59 22.70 13.84
C LYS A 61 -20.90 21.26 14.23
N GLY A 62 -20.47 20.81 15.40
CA GLY A 62 -20.63 19.42 15.84
C GLY A 62 -19.76 18.44 15.04
N VAL A 63 -18.69 18.90 14.40
CA VAL A 63 -17.83 18.09 13.53
C VAL A 63 -16.36 18.24 13.92
N VAL A 64 -15.53 17.31 13.47
CA VAL A 64 -14.08 17.44 13.64
C VAL A 64 -13.44 18.25 12.52
N VAL A 65 -12.32 18.91 12.83
CA VAL A 65 -11.51 19.71 11.91
C VAL A 65 -10.08 19.21 11.98
N ILE A 66 -9.42 19.14 10.82
CA ILE A 66 -8.03 18.67 10.71
C ILE A 66 -7.15 19.84 10.30
N ASN A 67 -6.01 19.98 10.97
CA ASN A 67 -4.96 20.89 10.50
C ASN A 67 -4.25 20.24 9.30
N GLU A 68 -4.68 20.60 8.08
CA GLU A 68 -4.14 20.04 6.84
C GLU A 68 -2.62 20.25 6.69
N VAL A 69 -2.08 21.36 7.21
CA VAL A 69 -0.65 21.70 7.11
C VAL A 69 0.21 20.79 7.99
N ALA A 70 -0.26 20.48 9.20
CA ALA A 70 0.46 19.62 10.13
C ALA A 70 0.14 18.12 9.92
N CYS A 71 -0.91 17.81 9.18
CA CYS A 71 -1.35 16.44 8.94
C CYS A 71 -0.30 15.65 8.14
N LYS A 72 0.20 14.56 8.73
CA LYS A 72 1.13 13.63 8.07
C LYS A 72 0.45 12.66 7.09
N GLY A 73 -0.88 12.64 7.03
CA GLY A 73 -1.61 11.75 6.11
C GLY A 73 -1.49 10.26 6.41
N CYS A 74 -1.30 9.85 7.68
CA CYS A 74 -1.16 8.43 8.04
C CYS A 74 -2.45 7.60 7.94
N GLY A 75 -3.61 8.23 7.73
CA GLY A 75 -4.89 7.55 7.51
C GLY A 75 -5.50 6.83 8.72
N ALA A 76 -4.89 6.86 9.91
CA ALA A 76 -5.43 6.20 11.11
C ALA A 76 -6.84 6.69 11.49
N CYS A 77 -7.04 8.00 11.40
CA CYS A 77 -8.32 8.62 11.72
C CYS A 77 -9.43 8.35 10.69
N ALA A 78 -9.08 8.11 9.42
CA ALA A 78 -10.01 7.70 8.38
C ALA A 78 -10.50 6.27 8.62
N ALA A 79 -9.60 5.37 9.02
CA ALA A 79 -9.90 3.96 9.24
C ALA A 79 -10.86 3.70 10.40
N ILE A 80 -10.70 4.46 11.48
CA ILE A 80 -11.56 4.31 12.66
C ILE A 80 -12.90 5.05 12.49
N CYS A 81 -13.08 5.83 11.42
CA CYS A 81 -14.26 6.66 11.25
C CYS A 81 -15.48 5.80 10.87
N PRO A 82 -16.46 5.60 11.78
CA PRO A 82 -17.59 4.73 11.50
C PRO A 82 -18.53 5.31 10.43
N SER A 83 -18.56 6.65 10.28
CA SER A 83 -19.38 7.31 9.27
C SER A 83 -18.68 7.47 7.91
N GLY A 84 -17.40 7.10 7.79
CA GLY A 84 -16.61 7.38 6.58
C GLY A 84 -16.42 8.87 6.28
N ALA A 85 -16.64 9.75 7.27
CA ALA A 85 -16.53 11.20 7.11
C ALA A 85 -15.08 11.66 6.88
N LEU A 86 -14.11 10.93 7.44
CA LEU A 86 -12.69 11.21 7.24
C LEU A 86 -12.16 10.38 6.08
N PHE A 87 -11.53 11.03 5.11
CA PHE A 87 -10.99 10.37 3.93
C PHE A 87 -9.71 11.05 3.49
N GLN A 88 -8.81 10.27 2.90
CA GLN A 88 -7.61 10.81 2.27
C GLN A 88 -7.97 11.25 0.84
N ARG A 89 -7.64 12.50 0.47
CA ARG A 89 -7.88 12.96 -0.91
C ARG A 89 -7.12 12.04 -1.88
N PHE A 90 -7.76 11.71 -3.01
CA PHE A 90 -7.27 10.80 -4.05
C PHE A 90 -7.25 9.29 -3.74
N LEU A 91 -7.84 8.86 -2.61
CA LEU A 91 -7.69 7.49 -2.09
C LEU A 91 -8.99 6.91 -1.52
N SER A 92 -10.14 7.18 -2.14
CA SER A 92 -11.36 6.42 -1.84
C SER A 92 -11.22 4.96 -2.26
N SER A 93 -11.92 4.03 -1.59
CA SER A 93 -11.90 2.61 -1.96
C SER A 93 -12.26 2.39 -3.43
N GLU A 94 -13.19 3.19 -3.97
CA GLU A 94 -13.58 3.16 -5.38
C GLU A 94 -12.43 3.57 -6.30
N GLN A 95 -11.66 4.60 -5.93
CA GLN A 95 -10.49 5.03 -6.70
C GLN A 95 -9.36 4.00 -6.63
N ILE A 96 -9.18 3.37 -5.46
CA ILE A 96 -8.18 2.31 -5.26
C ILE A 96 -8.54 1.07 -6.07
N PHE A 97 -9.80 0.64 -6.04
CA PHE A 97 -10.26 -0.50 -6.83
C PHE A 97 -10.21 -0.20 -8.32
N ALA A 98 -10.60 1.00 -8.75
CA ALA A 98 -10.46 1.41 -10.14
C ALA A 98 -8.99 1.45 -10.60
N ALA A 99 -8.05 1.80 -9.71
CA ALA A 99 -6.62 1.72 -10.00
C ALA A 99 -6.16 0.27 -10.19
N ILE A 100 -6.53 -0.63 -9.26
CA ILE A 100 -6.26 -2.08 -9.36
C ILE A 100 -6.82 -2.64 -10.68
N ASP A 101 -8.09 -2.34 -10.98
CA ASP A 101 -8.78 -2.87 -12.16
C ASP A 101 -8.21 -2.31 -13.47
N SER A 102 -7.61 -1.12 -13.43
CA SER A 102 -6.93 -0.48 -14.57
C SER A 102 -5.45 -0.86 -14.66
N ASP A 103 -5.03 -1.88 -13.93
CA ASP A 103 -3.65 -2.36 -13.87
C ASP A 103 -2.61 -1.33 -13.42
N ARG A 104 -3.03 -0.41 -12.54
CA ARG A 104 -2.13 0.56 -11.90
C ARG A 104 -1.85 0.12 -10.48
N ASP A 105 -0.58 0.12 -10.10
CA ASP A 105 -0.20 -0.08 -8.71
C ASP A 105 -0.75 1.07 -7.84
N ILE A 106 -1.09 0.73 -6.59
CA ILE A 106 -1.61 1.70 -5.62
C ILE A 106 -0.43 2.40 -4.96
N ASP A 107 0.31 3.15 -5.77
CA ASP A 107 1.33 4.06 -5.29
C ASP A 107 0.68 5.41 -5.09
N SER A 108 0.27 5.67 -3.84
CA SER A 108 -0.42 6.91 -3.51
C SER A 108 0.46 8.15 -3.58
N CYS A 109 1.67 8.06 -4.10
CA CYS A 109 2.57 9.19 -4.24
C CYS A 109 3.21 9.08 -5.62
N ASP A 110 2.91 10.02 -6.52
CA ASP A 110 3.77 10.27 -7.70
C ASP A 110 5.22 10.63 -7.29
N LEU A 111 5.42 10.91 -6.00
CA LEU A 111 6.67 11.18 -5.29
C LEU A 111 7.21 9.97 -4.49
N CYS A 112 6.62 8.77 -4.66
CA CYS A 112 7.08 7.59 -3.95
C CYS A 112 8.38 7.13 -4.59
N PRO A 113 9.41 6.71 -3.84
CA PRO A 113 10.53 6.03 -4.46
C PRO A 113 10.07 4.82 -5.29
N LEU A 114 8.92 4.19 -4.97
CA LEU A 114 8.32 3.13 -5.78
C LEU A 114 7.84 3.61 -7.16
N SER A 115 7.26 4.81 -7.26
CA SER A 115 6.88 5.39 -8.55
C SER A 115 8.10 5.80 -9.38
N ALA A 116 9.24 6.07 -8.73
CA ALA A 116 10.55 6.27 -9.38
C ALA A 116 11.33 4.95 -9.60
N MET A 117 10.92 3.87 -8.91
CA MET A 117 11.42 2.52 -9.11
C MET A 117 10.64 1.91 -10.27
N ASP A 118 11.10 2.21 -11.47
CA ASP A 118 10.81 1.33 -12.60
C ASP A 118 11.48 -0.02 -12.32
N PHE A 119 10.76 -0.91 -11.63
CA PHE A 119 11.12 -2.32 -11.67
C PHE A 119 10.99 -2.76 -13.13
N GLU A 120 12.09 -3.19 -13.73
CA GLU A 120 12.11 -3.83 -15.06
C GLU A 120 11.51 -5.25 -14.95
N VAL A 121 10.28 -5.36 -14.46
CA VAL A 121 9.45 -6.56 -14.55
C VAL A 121 8.55 -6.40 -15.77
N SER A 122 8.35 -7.46 -16.53
CA SER A 122 7.44 -7.41 -17.67
C SER A 122 6.03 -7.07 -17.20
N GLU A 123 5.24 -6.42 -18.06
CA GLU A 123 3.85 -6.03 -17.75
C GLU A 123 2.98 -7.23 -17.31
N HIS A 124 3.29 -8.42 -17.83
CA HIS A 124 2.63 -9.67 -17.44
C HIS A 124 3.00 -10.10 -16.00
N GLU A 125 4.25 -9.90 -15.60
CA GLU A 125 4.73 -10.20 -14.24
C GLU A 125 4.24 -9.16 -13.22
N LYS A 126 4.03 -7.90 -13.62
CA LYS A 126 3.39 -6.88 -12.77
C LYS A 126 1.95 -7.25 -12.41
N LYS A 127 1.22 -7.86 -13.35
CA LYS A 127 -0.11 -8.38 -13.05
C LYS A 127 -0.05 -9.59 -12.10
N ALA A 128 0.97 -10.44 -12.23
CA ALA A 128 1.20 -11.56 -11.32
C ALA A 128 1.60 -11.10 -9.91
N ILE A 129 2.32 -9.98 -9.76
CA ILE A 129 2.82 -9.48 -8.48
C ILE A 129 2.40 -8.01 -8.26
N ARG A 130 1.46 -7.78 -7.35
CA ARG A 130 0.94 -6.44 -7.00
C ARG A 130 1.68 -5.82 -5.82
N PHE A 131 2.00 -4.54 -5.90
CA PHE A 131 2.54 -3.77 -4.78
C PHE A 131 1.47 -2.89 -4.13
N VAL A 132 1.45 -2.88 -2.79
CA VAL A 132 0.51 -2.08 -2.00
C VAL A 132 1.27 -1.35 -0.90
N CYS A 133 1.11 -0.04 -0.80
CA CYS A 133 1.61 0.74 0.33
C CYS A 133 0.88 0.35 1.62
N ALA A 134 1.62 0.18 2.72
CA ALA A 134 1.08 -0.22 4.03
C ALA A 134 -0.10 0.61 4.56
N VAL A 135 -0.20 1.90 4.21
CA VAL A 135 -1.33 2.76 4.59
C VAL A 135 -2.64 2.31 3.92
N HIS A 136 -2.55 1.66 2.75
CA HIS A 136 -3.66 1.16 1.94
C HIS A 136 -3.80 -0.36 1.99
N ALA A 137 -3.05 -1.02 2.88
CA ALA A 137 -3.11 -2.46 3.07
C ALA A 137 -4.38 -2.92 3.79
N ASP A 138 -5.52 -2.29 3.50
CA ASP A 138 -6.83 -2.74 3.95
C ASP A 138 -7.08 -4.18 3.45
N PRO A 139 -7.69 -5.06 4.27
CA PRO A 139 -7.90 -6.45 3.88
C PRO A 139 -8.68 -6.60 2.56
N PHE A 140 -9.65 -5.73 2.29
CA PHE A 140 -10.43 -5.78 1.06
C PHE A 140 -9.63 -5.30 -0.15
N VAL A 141 -8.69 -4.38 0.03
CA VAL A 141 -7.75 -3.98 -1.03
C VAL A 141 -6.85 -5.16 -1.42
N ILE A 142 -6.30 -5.87 -0.43
CA ILE A 142 -5.47 -7.06 -0.66
C ILE A 142 -6.29 -8.15 -1.40
N LEU A 143 -7.51 -8.41 -0.95
CA LEU A 143 -8.41 -9.38 -1.61
C LEU A 143 -8.78 -8.95 -3.04
N ARG A 144 -9.03 -7.65 -3.27
CA ARG A 144 -9.34 -7.12 -4.61
C ARG A 144 -8.17 -7.31 -5.58
N CYS A 145 -6.93 -7.17 -5.12
CA CYS A 145 -5.76 -7.47 -5.95
C CYS A 145 -5.79 -8.92 -6.47
N PHE A 146 -6.10 -9.89 -5.61
CA PHE A 146 -6.25 -11.28 -6.05
C PHE A 146 -7.44 -11.49 -6.99
N GLU A 147 -8.58 -10.85 -6.72
CA GLU A 147 -9.74 -10.89 -7.62
C GLU A 147 -9.43 -10.31 -9.01
N SER A 148 -8.55 -9.31 -9.08
CA SER A 148 -8.06 -8.72 -10.34
C SER A 148 -7.09 -9.62 -11.13
N GLY A 149 -6.70 -10.77 -10.56
CA GLY A 149 -5.85 -11.77 -11.18
C GLY A 149 -4.39 -11.77 -10.70
N ALA A 150 -4.08 -11.15 -9.56
CA ALA A 150 -2.74 -11.23 -8.98
C ALA A 150 -2.44 -12.62 -8.43
N ASP A 151 -1.24 -13.13 -8.71
CA ASP A 151 -0.73 -14.35 -8.10
C ASP A 151 -0.22 -14.07 -6.68
N SER A 152 0.43 -12.92 -6.46
CA SER A 152 0.89 -12.51 -5.14
C SER A 152 0.71 -11.02 -4.91
N VAL A 153 0.56 -10.64 -3.65
CA VAL A 153 0.44 -9.24 -3.20
C VAL A 153 1.54 -8.96 -2.20
N ILE A 154 2.35 -7.94 -2.45
CA ILE A 154 3.41 -7.48 -1.57
C ILE A 154 2.99 -6.15 -0.96
N VAL A 155 2.78 -6.14 0.34
CA VAL A 155 2.58 -4.93 1.12
C VAL A 155 3.94 -4.40 1.55
N LEU A 156 4.31 -3.24 1.02
CA LEU A 156 5.56 -2.56 1.36
C LEU A 156 5.31 -1.48 2.41
N ASN A 157 6.10 -1.51 3.47
CA ASN A 157 6.09 -0.48 4.49
C ASN A 157 7.38 0.33 4.46
N CYS A 158 7.31 1.49 3.81
CA CYS A 158 8.45 2.34 3.48
C CYS A 158 8.62 3.55 4.42
N CYS A 159 7.55 3.98 5.10
CA CYS A 159 7.54 5.23 5.85
C CYS A 159 7.68 4.99 7.35
N SER A 160 8.66 5.67 7.95
CA SER A 160 8.89 5.79 9.40
C SER A 160 7.73 6.44 10.19
N GLY A 161 6.58 6.66 9.56
CA GLY A 161 5.36 7.20 10.17
C GLY A 161 4.06 6.49 9.77
N GLY A 162 4.14 5.37 9.03
CA GLY A 162 3.00 4.48 8.82
C GLY A 162 2.81 3.58 10.04
N ASP A 163 1.57 3.41 10.50
CA ASP A 163 1.24 2.54 11.63
C ASP A 163 1.55 1.07 11.26
N ARG A 164 2.74 0.61 11.66
CA ARG A 164 3.23 -0.76 11.46
C ARG A 164 2.25 -1.79 11.98
N GLU A 165 1.72 -1.54 13.17
CA GLU A 165 0.80 -2.43 13.84
C GLU A 165 -0.49 -2.58 13.02
N ARG A 166 -0.98 -1.49 12.43
CA ARG A 166 -2.14 -1.54 11.53
C ARG A 166 -1.86 -2.35 10.28
N ALA A 167 -0.72 -2.16 9.62
CA ALA A 167 -0.38 -2.93 8.41
C ALA A 167 -0.25 -4.42 8.73
N GLU A 168 0.43 -4.77 9.83
CA GLU A 168 0.56 -6.15 10.31
C GLU A 168 -0.81 -6.77 10.62
N LYS A 169 -1.68 -6.05 11.33
CA LYS A 169 -3.06 -6.50 11.62
C LYS A 169 -3.87 -6.69 10.34
N SER A 170 -3.78 -5.76 9.40
CA SER A 170 -4.59 -5.80 8.18
C SER A 170 -4.16 -6.95 7.27
N VAL A 171 -2.86 -7.15 7.09
CA VAL A 171 -2.33 -8.33 6.38
C VAL A 171 -2.73 -9.63 7.08
N LYS A 172 -2.70 -9.66 8.42
CA LYS A 172 -3.15 -10.83 9.19
C LYS A 172 -4.63 -11.14 8.92
N VAL A 173 -5.51 -10.14 9.01
CA VAL A 173 -6.94 -10.30 8.72
C VAL A 173 -7.15 -10.74 7.28
N ALA A 174 -6.42 -10.16 6.32
CA ALA A 174 -6.49 -10.59 4.92
C ALA A 174 -6.13 -12.07 4.75
N LYS A 175 -5.08 -12.54 5.42
CA LYS A 175 -4.68 -13.96 5.40
C LYS A 175 -5.74 -14.88 5.98
N GLU A 176 -6.35 -14.52 7.11
CA GLU A 176 -7.45 -15.29 7.71
C GLU A 176 -8.68 -15.36 6.77
N LEU A 177 -8.99 -14.25 6.08
CA LEU A 177 -10.03 -14.21 5.06
C LEU A 177 -9.67 -15.07 3.84
N MET A 178 -8.42 -15.02 3.37
CA MET A 178 -7.92 -15.85 2.27
C MET A 178 -8.07 -17.33 2.59
N GLU A 179 -7.67 -17.77 3.78
CA GLU A 179 -7.85 -19.16 4.23
C GLU A 179 -9.33 -19.57 4.20
N THR A 180 -10.22 -18.70 4.69
CA THR A 180 -11.68 -18.94 4.68
C THR A 180 -12.23 -19.06 3.26
N LEU A 181 -11.66 -18.32 2.31
CA LEU A 181 -12.02 -18.35 0.89
C LEU A 181 -11.34 -19.49 0.11
N GLY A 182 -10.57 -20.35 0.78
CA GLY A 182 -9.85 -21.46 0.14
C GLY A 182 -8.61 -21.03 -0.66
N MET A 183 -8.08 -19.85 -0.38
CA MET A 183 -6.86 -19.31 -1.01
C MET A 183 -5.63 -19.57 -0.12
N ASN A 184 -4.45 -19.64 -0.74
CA ASN A 184 -3.20 -19.79 0.00
C ASN A 184 -2.78 -18.45 0.64
N PRO A 185 -2.81 -18.29 1.98
CA PRO A 185 -2.47 -17.04 2.66
C PRO A 185 -1.00 -16.63 2.50
N LYS A 186 -0.12 -17.55 2.09
CA LYS A 186 1.30 -17.23 1.86
C LYS A 186 1.53 -16.28 0.70
N ARG A 187 0.57 -16.18 -0.23
CA ARG A 187 0.57 -15.27 -1.39
C ARG A 187 0.49 -13.78 -1.01
N ALA A 188 0.16 -13.46 0.25
CA ALA A 188 0.18 -12.11 0.79
C ALA A 188 1.45 -11.89 1.64
N HIS A 189 2.33 -10.98 1.20
CA HIS A 189 3.62 -10.72 1.82
C HIS A 189 3.61 -9.33 2.47
N LEU A 190 4.31 -9.19 3.60
CA LEU A 190 4.54 -7.91 4.24
C LEU A 190 6.05 -7.73 4.39
N ALA A 191 6.59 -6.65 3.82
CA ALA A 191 7.98 -6.30 3.94
C ALA A 191 8.12 -4.95 4.66
N TRP A 192 8.98 -4.91 5.68
CA TRP A 192 9.35 -3.68 6.36
C TRP A 192 10.73 -3.25 5.88
N ILE A 193 10.75 -2.61 4.72
CA ILE A 193 11.98 -2.07 4.16
C ILE A 193 11.66 -0.83 3.34
N SER A 194 12.40 0.24 3.60
CA SER A 194 12.28 1.45 2.80
C SER A 194 13.05 1.28 1.49
N PRO A 195 12.52 1.72 0.33
CA PRO A 195 13.27 1.90 -0.91
C PRO A 195 14.61 2.64 -0.77
N LEU A 196 14.74 3.45 0.27
CA LEU A 196 15.93 4.25 0.57
C LEU A 196 16.92 3.54 1.50
N GLU A 197 16.52 2.41 2.07
CA GLU A 197 17.38 1.61 2.93
C GLU A 197 18.28 0.68 2.07
N PRO A 198 19.59 0.61 2.36
CA PRO A 198 20.46 -0.35 1.70
C PRO A 198 19.94 -1.78 1.85
N GLY A 199 19.83 -2.51 0.73
CA GLY A 199 19.34 -3.89 0.72
C GLY A 199 17.85 -4.06 0.38
N PHE A 200 17.12 -2.96 0.12
CA PHE A 200 15.75 -3.03 -0.39
C PHE A 200 15.63 -3.91 -1.64
N ASP A 201 16.55 -3.72 -2.59
CA ASP A 201 16.66 -4.49 -3.83
C ASP A 201 16.75 -6.00 -3.56
N LYS A 202 17.57 -6.39 -2.60
CA LYS A 202 17.78 -7.79 -2.22
C LYS A 202 16.56 -8.37 -1.53
N GLU A 203 15.99 -7.65 -0.57
CA GLU A 203 14.81 -8.11 0.18
C GLU A 203 13.62 -8.35 -0.76
N VAL A 204 13.35 -7.40 -1.66
CA VAL A 204 12.28 -7.54 -2.66
C VAL A 204 12.58 -8.71 -3.61
N ALA A 205 13.81 -8.84 -4.10
CA ALA A 205 14.19 -9.97 -4.96
C ALA A 205 14.05 -11.33 -4.24
N GLU A 206 14.35 -11.41 -2.94
CA GLU A 206 14.15 -12.62 -2.14
C GLU A 206 12.67 -12.94 -1.93
N ILE A 207 11.81 -11.94 -1.75
CA ILE A 207 10.36 -12.16 -1.67
C ILE A 207 9.83 -12.67 -3.00
N ILE A 208 10.24 -12.07 -4.12
CA ILE A 208 9.83 -12.49 -5.47
C ILE A 208 10.30 -13.92 -5.75
N SER A 209 11.56 -14.25 -5.44
CA SER A 209 12.08 -15.61 -5.62
C SER A 209 11.28 -16.65 -4.83
N ARG A 210 10.88 -16.29 -3.59
CA ARG A 210 10.00 -17.13 -2.76
C ARG A 210 8.61 -17.31 -3.40
N ILE A 211 8.04 -16.26 -3.98
CA ILE A 211 6.75 -16.32 -4.68
C ILE A 211 6.83 -17.27 -5.87
N GLU A 212 7.88 -17.17 -6.70
CA GLU A 212 8.07 -18.03 -7.88
C GLU A 212 8.22 -19.51 -7.50
N GLU A 213 8.99 -19.79 -6.45
CA GLU A 213 9.16 -21.16 -5.93
C GLU A 213 7.87 -21.76 -5.37
N GLU A 214 6.97 -20.93 -4.85
CA GLU A 214 5.67 -21.36 -4.34
C GLU A 214 4.65 -21.55 -5.49
N ASN A 215 4.61 -20.63 -6.46
CA ASN A 215 3.72 -20.73 -7.63
C ASN A 215 4.12 -21.87 -8.59
N GLY A 216 5.41 -22.20 -8.68
CA GLY A 216 5.90 -23.32 -9.48
C GLY A 216 5.57 -24.72 -8.90
N LYS A 217 4.98 -24.81 -7.70
CA LYS A 217 4.57 -26.07 -7.06
C LYS A 217 3.11 -26.43 -7.28
N ASP A 218 2.31 -25.52 -7.82
CA ASP A 218 0.88 -25.68 -8.06
C ASP A 218 0.53 -26.01 -9.55
N ILE A 219 1.52 -26.46 -10.35
CA ILE A 219 1.36 -26.93 -11.74
C ILE A 219 1.69 -28.42 -11.87
#